data_AF-A0A7C1VVW5-F1
#
_entry.id   AF-A0A7C1VVW5-F1
#
_cell.length_a   1.000
_cell.length_b   1.000
_cell.length_c   1.000
_cell.angle_alpha   90.00
_cell.angle_beta   90.00
_cell.angle_gamma   90.00
#
_symmetry.space_group_name_H-M   'P 1'
#
loop_
_entity.id
_entity.type
_entity.pdbx_description
1 polymer ?
#
loop_
_entity_poly.entity_id
_entity_poly.type
_entity_poly.pdbx_seq_one_letter_code
_entity_poly.pdbx_strand_id
1 'polypeptide(L)'
;MKRIGLNTTNEYHILRHFDYVPNTYTKGLLGKEYFYYNYSDGSFQDGEIDQETIKEALETKGSKFLRGIKQLETPREVLDLVKKRFDLLKEDEITWEIGDSNRFFSFIIKYSEPVGYKDLISIDNLTAEQKKRVRTVPRSNHEGEKSNMVKTISGIEKEPIDTIEVGIQDSEKLPFYLVTAYPGDLTLTKDFPNNTQSKEEYAVSKKYWNSHAFIE
;
A
#
# COMPACT_ATOMS: atom_id res chain seq x y z
N MET A 1 -21.62 1.96 12.13
CA MET A 1 -20.52 2.68 11.45
C MET A 1 -19.26 1.85 11.64
N LYS A 2 -18.57 1.48 10.55
CA LYS A 2 -17.27 0.79 10.65
C LYS A 2 -16.25 1.71 11.31
N ARG A 3 -15.19 1.12 11.85
CA ARG A 3 -14.08 1.84 12.49
C ARG A 3 -12.78 1.42 11.84
N ILE A 4 -11.78 2.30 11.92
CA ILE A 4 -10.40 1.88 11.66
C ILE A 4 -10.01 0.92 12.78
N GLY A 5 -9.91 -0.36 12.42
CA GLY A 5 -9.52 -1.42 13.34
C GLY A 5 -8.01 -1.47 13.46
N LEU A 6 -7.53 -1.50 14.71
CA LEU A 6 -6.13 -1.82 15.01
C LEU A 6 -5.94 -3.35 14.98
N ASN A 7 -6.01 -3.92 13.78
CA ASN A 7 -6.09 -5.35 13.52
C ASN A 7 -4.94 -5.85 12.65
N THR A 8 -4.75 -7.17 12.64
CA THR A 8 -3.66 -7.84 11.91
C THR A 8 -3.70 -7.56 10.41
N THR A 9 -4.88 -7.51 9.78
CA THR A 9 -5.04 -7.22 8.35
C THR A 9 -4.46 -5.86 7.98
N ASN A 10 -4.84 -4.80 8.70
CA ASN A 10 -4.33 -3.45 8.45
C ASN A 10 -2.83 -3.35 8.78
N GLU A 11 -2.39 -3.97 9.87
CA GLU A 11 -0.97 -4.03 10.23
C GLU A 11 -0.13 -4.73 9.14
N TYR A 12 -0.63 -5.84 8.59
CA TYR A 12 0.02 -6.54 7.46
C TYR A 12 0.01 -5.70 6.18
N HIS A 13 -1.11 -5.07 5.86
CA HIS A 13 -1.22 -4.24 4.65
C HIS A 13 -0.20 -3.08 4.66
N ILE A 14 0.02 -2.47 5.82
CA ILE A 14 1.01 -1.43 6.08
C ILE A 14 2.44 -1.98 6.15
N LEU A 15 2.65 -3.21 6.67
CA LEU A 15 3.96 -3.87 6.74
C LEU A 15 4.67 -3.93 5.37
N ARG A 16 3.90 -4.00 4.28
CA ARG A 16 4.43 -3.98 2.90
C ARG A 16 5.17 -2.69 2.54
N HIS A 17 5.05 -1.65 3.34
CA HIS A 17 5.72 -0.36 3.19
C HIS A 17 6.93 -0.19 4.12
N PHE A 18 7.44 -1.28 4.68
CA PHE A 18 8.66 -1.32 5.46
C PHE A 18 9.72 -2.15 4.74
N ASP A 19 10.98 -1.77 4.90
CA ASP A 19 12.15 -2.59 4.52
C ASP A 19 12.68 -3.39 5.72
N TYR A 20 12.31 -2.97 6.93
CA TYR A 20 12.68 -3.54 8.21
C TYR A 20 11.68 -3.14 9.28
N VAL A 21 11.46 -4.05 10.24
CA VAL A 21 10.75 -3.78 11.49
C VAL A 21 11.49 -4.47 12.65
N PRO A 22 11.38 -3.97 13.89
CA PRO A 22 12.01 -4.60 15.04
C PRO A 22 11.61 -6.07 15.22
N ASN A 23 12.56 -6.93 15.62
CA ASN A 23 12.29 -8.36 15.85
C ASN A 23 11.26 -8.61 16.96
N THR A 24 11.12 -7.69 17.91
CA THR A 24 10.06 -7.75 18.93
C THR A 24 8.68 -7.61 18.32
N TYR A 25 8.53 -6.76 17.30
CA TYR A 25 7.30 -6.58 16.56
C TYR A 25 6.97 -7.81 15.71
N THR A 26 7.94 -8.33 14.92
CA THR A 26 7.71 -9.52 14.08
C THR A 26 7.25 -10.73 14.88
N LYS A 27 7.89 -11.00 16.04
CA LYS A 27 7.47 -12.07 16.95
C LYS A 27 6.03 -11.90 17.45
N GLY A 28 5.57 -10.66 17.61
CA GLY A 28 4.21 -10.35 18.02
C GLY A 28 3.17 -10.51 16.91
N LEU A 29 3.57 -10.70 15.65
CA LEU A 29 2.67 -10.98 14.53
C LEU A 29 2.51 -12.47 14.24
N LEU A 30 3.51 -13.30 14.55
CA LEU A 30 3.49 -14.73 14.24
C LEU A 30 2.27 -15.42 14.86
N GLY A 31 1.60 -16.26 14.05
CA GLY A 31 0.41 -17.01 14.45
C GLY A 31 -0.88 -16.18 14.51
N LYS A 32 -0.86 -14.90 14.13
CA LYS A 32 -2.09 -14.09 14.08
C LYS A 32 -2.84 -14.32 12.78
N GLU A 33 -4.15 -14.48 12.91
CA GLU A 33 -5.08 -14.50 11.79
C GLU A 33 -5.17 -13.13 11.13
N TYR A 34 -5.29 -13.13 9.80
CA TYR A 34 -5.52 -11.95 8.99
C TYR A 34 -6.25 -12.32 7.69
N PHE A 35 -6.81 -11.30 7.06
CA PHE A 35 -7.40 -11.38 5.72
C PHE A 35 -6.44 -10.81 4.68
N TYR A 36 -6.25 -11.48 3.56
CA TYR A 36 -5.60 -10.93 2.37
C TYR A 36 -6.50 -11.01 1.14
N TYR A 37 -6.28 -10.13 0.18
CA TYR A 37 -7.00 -10.15 -1.09
C TYR A 37 -6.25 -11.03 -2.09
N ASN A 38 -6.92 -12.06 -2.63
CA ASN A 38 -6.37 -12.89 -3.69
C ASN A 38 -6.78 -12.31 -5.04
N TYR A 39 -5.81 -11.71 -5.74
CA TYR A 39 -6.04 -11.05 -7.03
C TYR A 39 -6.38 -12.03 -8.16
N SER A 40 -6.12 -13.33 -7.98
CA SER A 40 -6.40 -14.35 -9.00
C SER A 40 -7.88 -14.73 -9.04
N ASP A 41 -8.56 -14.74 -7.89
CA ASP A 41 -9.99 -15.08 -7.78
C ASP A 41 -10.90 -13.90 -7.43
N GLY A 42 -10.35 -12.78 -6.95
CA GLY A 42 -11.12 -11.57 -6.63
C GLY A 42 -11.79 -11.58 -5.25
N SER A 43 -11.26 -12.37 -4.32
CA SER A 43 -11.85 -12.58 -3.00
C SER A 43 -10.89 -12.32 -1.84
N PHE A 44 -11.45 -12.03 -0.66
CA PHE A 44 -10.68 -12.03 0.58
C PHE A 44 -10.58 -13.47 1.10
N GLN A 45 -9.38 -13.87 1.47
CA GLN A 45 -9.07 -15.18 2.04
C GLN A 45 -8.50 -15.01 3.44
N ASP A 46 -8.81 -15.97 4.31
CA ASP A 46 -8.21 -16.10 5.63
C ASP A 46 -6.77 -16.63 5.50
N GLY A 47 -5.88 -16.12 6.33
CA GLY A 47 -4.51 -16.59 6.46
C GLY A 47 -3.99 -16.44 7.88
N GLU A 48 -2.85 -17.07 8.14
CA GLU A 48 -2.11 -16.92 9.39
C GLU A 48 -0.73 -16.34 9.07
N ILE A 49 -0.27 -15.36 9.84
CA ILE A 49 1.06 -14.77 9.62
C ILE A 49 2.13 -15.73 10.11
N ASP A 50 2.97 -16.17 9.19
CA ASP A 50 4.22 -16.89 9.48
C ASP A 50 5.47 -16.05 9.11
N GLN A 51 6.65 -16.66 9.22
CA GLN A 51 7.91 -15.96 8.91
C GLN A 51 8.03 -15.60 7.43
N GLU A 52 7.56 -16.47 6.52
CA GLU A 52 7.64 -16.21 5.09
C GLU A 52 6.69 -15.07 4.70
N THR A 53 5.48 -15.06 5.24
CA THR A 53 4.49 -13.98 5.09
C THR A 53 5.08 -12.62 5.46
N ILE A 54 5.80 -12.52 6.58
CA ILE A 54 6.48 -11.29 7.00
C ILE A 54 7.58 -10.90 6.01
N LYS A 55 8.40 -11.87 5.59
CA LYS A 55 9.49 -11.64 4.63
C LYS A 55 8.95 -11.14 3.29
N GLU A 56 7.93 -11.80 2.74
CA GLU A 56 7.28 -11.42 1.49
C GLU A 56 6.65 -10.02 1.57
N ALA A 57 6.06 -9.66 2.72
CA ALA A 57 5.58 -8.30 2.93
C ALA A 57 6.71 -7.28 2.87
N LEU A 58 7.82 -7.50 3.61
CA LEU A 58 8.97 -6.59 3.60
C LEU A 58 9.62 -6.48 2.20
N GLU A 59 9.63 -7.57 1.43
CA GLU A 59 10.13 -7.63 0.05
C GLU A 59 9.15 -7.10 -1.01
N THR A 60 7.94 -6.69 -0.61
CA THR A 60 6.93 -6.15 -1.53
C THR A 60 7.41 -4.83 -2.14
N LYS A 61 7.24 -4.67 -3.45
CA LYS A 61 7.72 -3.52 -4.21
C LYS A 61 6.76 -2.34 -4.02
N GLY A 62 7.31 -1.20 -3.66
CA GLY A 62 6.58 0.04 -3.38
C GLY A 62 7.32 0.92 -2.38
N SER A 63 6.77 2.12 -2.14
CA SER A 63 7.36 3.11 -1.23
C SER A 63 7.60 2.54 0.16
N LYS A 64 8.79 2.82 0.69
CA LYS A 64 9.24 2.36 2.02
C LYS A 64 9.46 3.53 2.98
N PHE A 65 9.02 3.35 4.23
CA PHE A 65 9.32 4.28 5.32
C PHE A 65 10.82 4.30 5.64
N LEU A 66 11.32 5.47 6.01
CA LEU A 66 12.67 5.63 6.59
C LEU A 66 12.70 5.11 8.03
N ARG A 67 13.86 4.59 8.43
CA ARG A 67 14.16 4.17 9.80
C ARG A 67 14.57 5.36 10.67
N GLY A 68 14.43 5.22 11.98
CA GLY A 68 14.81 6.24 12.98
C GLY A 68 13.70 7.23 13.33
N ILE A 69 12.51 7.09 12.74
CA ILE A 69 11.36 7.97 12.99
C ILE A 69 10.44 7.28 13.98
N LYS A 70 10.54 7.67 15.27
CA LYS A 70 9.87 7.01 16.41
C LYS A 70 8.37 6.68 16.22
N GLN A 71 7.62 7.44 15.41
CA GLN A 71 6.19 7.21 15.20
C GLN A 71 5.89 6.30 13.99
N LEU A 72 6.92 5.87 13.27
CA LEU A 72 6.86 5.14 12.00
C LEU A 72 7.81 3.92 12.03
N GLU A 73 8.18 3.39 13.20
CA GLU A 73 9.08 2.22 13.32
C GLU A 73 8.34 0.89 13.11
N THR A 74 7.02 0.89 13.31
CA THR A 74 6.17 -0.29 13.15
C THR A 74 4.86 0.04 12.45
N PRO A 75 4.26 -0.93 11.72
CA PRO A 75 2.92 -0.77 11.14
C PRO A 75 1.84 -0.40 12.17
N ARG A 76 1.96 -0.89 13.41
CA ARG A 76 1.05 -0.54 14.49
C ARG A 76 1.07 0.96 14.81
N GLU A 77 2.25 1.55 14.91
CA GLU A 77 2.39 2.98 15.21
C GLU A 77 1.85 3.85 14.07
N VAL A 78 2.10 3.46 12.81
CA VAL A 78 1.52 4.11 11.62
C VAL A 78 -0.01 4.01 11.66
N LEU A 79 -0.56 2.83 11.95
CA LEU A 79 -2.00 2.62 12.01
C LEU A 79 -2.65 3.41 13.16
N ASP A 80 -1.99 3.50 14.32
CA ASP A 80 -2.42 4.34 15.44
C ASP A 80 -2.42 5.83 15.07
N LEU A 81 -1.40 6.29 14.34
CA LEU A 81 -1.33 7.65 13.82
C LEU A 81 -2.47 7.93 12.83
N VAL A 82 -2.70 7.04 11.87
CA VAL A 82 -3.79 7.13 10.89
C VAL A 82 -5.13 7.19 11.59
N LYS A 83 -5.38 6.29 12.54
CA LYS A 83 -6.62 6.25 13.32
C LYS A 83 -6.86 7.56 14.05
N LYS A 84 -5.85 8.08 14.76
CA LYS A 84 -5.96 9.37 15.47
C LYS A 84 -6.28 10.51 14.53
N ARG A 85 -5.68 10.55 13.34
CA ARG A 85 -5.97 11.59 12.34
C ARG A 85 -7.37 11.46 11.77
N PHE A 86 -7.79 10.25 11.43
CA PHE A 86 -9.13 9.99 10.93
C PHE A 86 -10.22 10.34 11.95
N ASP A 87 -10.02 10.00 13.23
CA ASP A 87 -10.97 10.32 14.31
C ASP A 87 -11.12 11.85 14.57
N LEU A 88 -10.17 12.66 14.11
CA LEU A 88 -10.21 14.13 14.21
C LEU A 88 -10.90 14.79 13.02
N LEU A 89 -11.14 14.05 11.93
CA LEU A 89 -11.86 14.56 10.77
C LEU A 89 -13.33 14.73 11.10
N LYS A 90 -13.91 15.83 10.66
CA LYS A 90 -15.36 16.03 10.70
C LYS A 90 -16.02 15.28 9.55
N GLU A 91 -17.27 14.87 9.72
CA GLU A 91 -17.99 14.10 8.71
C GLU A 91 -18.10 14.83 7.36
N ASP A 92 -18.21 16.17 7.38
CA ASP A 92 -18.23 17.03 6.19
C ASP A 92 -16.86 17.18 5.50
N GLU A 93 -15.76 16.81 6.16
CA GLU A 93 -14.41 16.78 5.59
C GLU A 93 -14.13 15.46 4.85
N ILE A 94 -15.00 14.44 4.99
CA ILE A 94 -14.84 13.12 4.40
C ILE A 94 -15.65 13.03 3.10
N THR A 95 -14.99 13.34 1.98
CA THR A 95 -15.58 13.11 0.64
C THR A 95 -15.21 11.71 0.16
N TRP A 96 -16.19 10.81 0.16
CA TRP A 96 -16.01 9.46 -0.35
C TRP A 96 -16.08 9.44 -1.89
N GLU A 97 -15.04 8.91 -2.53
CA GLU A 97 -15.10 8.46 -3.91
C GLU A 97 -15.89 7.15 -3.95
N ILE A 98 -16.95 7.09 -4.75
CA ILE A 98 -17.81 5.91 -4.86
C ILE A 98 -17.33 5.10 -6.06
N GLY A 99 -16.82 3.90 -5.82
CA GLY A 99 -16.61 2.87 -6.84
C GLY A 99 -17.78 1.89 -6.88
N ASP A 100 -17.70 0.93 -7.80
CA ASP A 100 -18.82 0.01 -8.05
C ASP A 100 -19.15 -0.90 -6.86
N SER A 101 -18.15 -1.30 -6.07
CA SER A 101 -18.32 -2.21 -4.92
C SER A 101 -17.77 -1.69 -3.60
N ASN A 102 -17.04 -0.57 -3.63
CA ASN A 102 -16.38 0.00 -2.48
C ASN A 102 -16.45 1.52 -2.56
N ARG A 103 -16.30 2.19 -1.42
CA ARG A 103 -16.02 3.62 -1.39
C ARG A 103 -14.65 3.87 -0.77
N PHE A 104 -13.99 4.90 -1.28
CA PHE A 104 -12.60 5.23 -0.96
C PHE A 104 -12.55 6.65 -0.41
N PHE A 105 -11.74 6.86 0.61
CA PHE A 105 -11.40 8.18 1.11
C PHE A 105 -9.90 8.24 1.27
N SER A 106 -9.28 9.36 0.89
CA SER A 106 -7.85 9.55 1.05
C SER A 106 -7.52 10.89 1.69
N PHE A 107 -6.42 10.91 2.43
CA PHE A 107 -5.86 12.12 3.02
C PHE A 107 -4.35 11.98 3.17
N ILE A 108 -3.67 13.09 3.48
CA ILE A 108 -2.23 13.10 3.76
C ILE A 108 -1.93 13.48 5.19
N ILE A 109 -0.82 12.93 5.68
CA ILE A 109 -0.17 13.36 6.92
C ILE A 109 1.17 13.97 6.53
N LYS A 110 1.36 15.25 6.81
CA LYS A 110 2.60 15.99 6.52
C LYS A 110 3.58 15.91 7.69
N TYR A 111 4.85 15.76 7.37
CA TYR A 111 5.99 15.83 8.28
C TYR A 111 6.88 17.02 7.90
N SER A 112 7.73 17.45 8.84
CA SER A 112 8.74 18.51 8.60
C SER A 112 10.04 17.97 7.99
N GLU A 113 10.22 16.66 8.03
CA GLU A 113 11.39 15.94 7.53
C GLU A 113 10.92 14.77 6.65
N PRO A 114 11.75 14.28 5.71
CA PRO A 114 11.40 13.13 4.90
C PRO A 114 11.06 11.89 5.74
N VAL A 115 9.99 11.20 5.37
CA VAL A 115 9.50 9.95 5.99
C VAL A 115 9.74 8.72 5.12
N GLY A 116 10.16 8.92 3.89
CA GLY A 116 10.39 7.87 2.90
C GLY A 116 10.89 8.46 1.60
N TYR A 117 10.70 7.71 0.52
CA TYR A 117 11.00 8.15 -0.83
C TYR A 117 9.84 7.92 -1.79
N LYS A 118 9.81 8.73 -2.85
CA LYS A 118 8.93 8.52 -3.99
C LYS A 118 9.48 7.38 -4.83
N ASP A 119 8.83 6.22 -4.70
CA ASP A 119 9.26 4.99 -5.37
C ASP A 119 8.54 4.73 -6.68
N LEU A 120 7.67 5.62 -7.15
CA LEU A 120 6.94 5.46 -8.41
C LEU A 120 7.29 6.59 -9.38
N ILE A 121 7.66 6.20 -10.61
CA ILE A 121 7.99 7.14 -11.69
C ILE A 121 7.18 6.83 -12.94
N SER A 122 6.69 7.89 -13.60
CA SER A 122 6.12 7.75 -14.94
C SER A 122 7.20 7.31 -15.92
N ILE A 123 6.93 6.27 -16.69
CA ILE A 123 7.82 5.77 -17.74
C ILE A 123 8.05 6.84 -18.80
N ASP A 124 7.10 7.75 -19.01
CA ASP A 124 7.26 8.86 -19.96
C ASP A 124 8.34 9.85 -19.53
N ASN A 125 8.64 9.94 -18.22
CA ASN A 125 9.71 10.77 -17.69
C ASN A 125 11.10 10.12 -17.84
N LEU A 126 11.18 8.86 -18.29
CA LEU A 126 12.43 8.15 -18.50
C LEU A 126 13.05 8.45 -19.87
N THR A 127 14.37 8.54 -19.91
CA THR A 127 15.12 8.59 -21.17
C THR A 127 15.01 7.26 -21.93
N ALA A 128 15.33 7.27 -23.23
CA ALA A 128 15.32 6.06 -24.05
C ALA A 128 16.22 4.94 -23.47
N GLU A 129 17.39 5.28 -22.93
CA GLU A 129 18.28 4.31 -22.29
C GLU A 129 17.73 3.79 -20.96
N GLN A 130 17.10 4.65 -20.15
CA GLN A 130 16.46 4.22 -18.92
C GLN A 130 15.27 3.27 -19.19
N LYS A 131 14.47 3.54 -20.23
CA LYS A 131 13.34 2.69 -20.65
C LYS A 131 13.78 1.26 -20.97
N LYS A 132 14.98 1.05 -21.53
CA LYS A 132 15.53 -0.29 -21.81
C LYS A 132 15.81 -1.12 -20.54
N ARG A 133 15.96 -0.47 -19.38
CA ARG A 133 16.20 -1.13 -18.09
C ARG A 133 14.91 -1.48 -17.35
N VAL A 134 13.75 -1.02 -17.83
CA VAL A 134 12.46 -1.34 -17.23
C VAL A 134 12.19 -2.84 -17.37
N ARG A 135 11.86 -3.49 -16.25
CA ARG A 135 11.54 -4.92 -16.18
C ARG A 135 10.14 -5.10 -15.64
N THR A 136 9.49 -6.19 -16.02
CA THR A 136 8.22 -6.60 -15.42
C THR A 136 8.49 -7.75 -14.45
N VAL A 137 8.11 -7.59 -13.19
CA VAL A 137 8.33 -8.57 -12.12
C VAL A 137 7.08 -8.70 -11.24
N PRO A 138 6.91 -9.78 -10.48
CA PRO A 138 5.87 -9.84 -9.45
C PRO A 138 6.10 -8.74 -8.41
N ARG A 139 5.02 -8.08 -7.99
CA ARG A 139 5.09 -7.04 -6.94
C ARG A 139 5.47 -7.63 -5.58
N SER A 140 4.96 -8.81 -5.29
CA SER A 140 5.24 -9.58 -4.08
C SER A 140 5.27 -11.06 -4.44
N ASN A 141 5.99 -11.85 -3.65
CA ASN A 141 5.96 -13.31 -3.76
C ASN A 141 4.75 -13.93 -3.04
N HIS A 142 4.04 -13.12 -2.23
CA HIS A 142 2.86 -13.56 -1.50
C HIS A 142 1.79 -14.13 -2.42
N GLU A 143 1.18 -15.25 -2.02
CA GLU A 143 0.25 -16.01 -2.86
C GLU A 143 -0.90 -15.16 -3.41
N GLY A 144 -1.47 -14.27 -2.59
CA GLY A 144 -2.55 -13.39 -3.01
C GLY A 144 -2.15 -12.36 -4.08
N GLU A 145 -0.85 -12.03 -4.18
CA GLU A 145 -0.34 -10.95 -5.04
C GLU A 145 0.64 -11.43 -6.13
N LYS A 146 0.98 -12.72 -6.19
CA LYS A 146 1.94 -13.26 -7.17
C LYS A 146 1.56 -13.02 -8.64
N SER A 147 0.26 -12.82 -8.92
CA SER A 147 -0.26 -12.47 -10.25
C SER A 147 -0.18 -10.98 -10.57
N ASN A 148 0.10 -10.12 -9.58
CA ASN A 148 0.26 -8.68 -9.78
C ASN A 148 1.66 -8.39 -10.34
N MET A 149 1.73 -8.34 -11.67
CA MET A 149 2.93 -7.98 -12.40
C MET A 149 3.08 -6.46 -12.47
N VAL A 150 4.21 -5.95 -12.00
CA VAL A 150 4.53 -4.52 -11.96
C VAL A 150 5.81 -4.24 -12.73
N LYS A 151 5.96 -3.01 -13.20
CA LYS A 151 7.20 -2.56 -13.81
C LYS A 151 8.15 -2.04 -12.75
N THR A 152 9.43 -2.35 -12.86
CA THR A 152 10.50 -1.84 -12.01
C THR A 152 11.64 -1.27 -12.83
N ILE A 153 12.41 -0.35 -12.25
CA ILE A 153 13.62 0.21 -12.84
C ILE A 153 14.67 0.46 -11.75
N SER A 154 15.90 0.03 -11.99
CA SER A 154 17.02 0.23 -11.07
C SER A 154 17.95 1.36 -11.52
N GLY A 155 18.74 1.87 -10.58
CA GLY A 155 19.74 2.92 -10.85
C GLY A 155 19.10 4.23 -11.29
N ILE A 156 17.99 4.59 -10.63
CA ILE A 156 17.37 5.91 -10.61
C ILE A 156 17.45 6.39 -9.17
N GLU A 157 17.86 7.64 -8.95
CA GLU A 157 17.86 8.22 -7.61
C GLU A 157 16.43 8.49 -7.16
N LYS A 158 16.10 8.10 -5.93
CA LYS A 158 14.77 8.28 -5.36
C LYS A 158 14.65 9.65 -4.73
N GLU A 159 13.57 10.36 -5.01
CA GLU A 159 13.30 11.67 -4.41
C GLU A 159 12.75 11.47 -2.98
N PRO A 160 13.32 12.14 -1.96
CA PRO A 160 12.78 12.09 -0.60
C PRO A 160 11.35 12.66 -0.55
N ILE A 161 10.51 12.11 0.32
CA ILE A 161 9.15 12.59 0.52
C ILE A 161 8.81 12.76 2.00
N ASP A 162 8.15 13.86 2.34
CA ASP A 162 7.79 14.27 3.71
C ASP A 162 6.29 14.07 4.01
N THR A 163 5.59 13.30 3.17
CA THR A 163 4.17 13.00 3.33
C THR A 163 3.90 11.50 3.39
N ILE A 164 2.92 11.15 4.21
CA ILE A 164 2.28 9.83 4.21
C ILE A 164 0.94 9.98 3.51
N GLU A 165 0.75 9.25 2.42
CA GLU A 165 -0.55 9.07 1.80
C GLU A 165 -1.32 7.98 2.56
N VAL A 166 -2.57 8.28 2.88
CA VAL A 166 -3.47 7.37 3.58
C VAL A 166 -4.70 7.12 2.71
N GLY A 167 -4.98 5.85 2.43
CA GLY A 167 -6.20 5.39 1.80
C GLY A 167 -7.06 4.60 2.79
N ILE A 168 -8.34 4.96 2.87
CA ILE A 168 -9.37 4.29 3.67
C ILE A 168 -10.38 3.70 2.71
N GLN A 169 -10.51 2.38 2.72
CA GLN A 169 -11.48 1.67 1.89
C GLN A 169 -12.60 1.11 2.77
N ASP A 170 -13.85 1.41 2.38
CA ASP A 170 -15.05 0.78 2.92
C ASP A 170 -15.58 -0.23 1.91
N SER A 171 -15.47 -1.51 2.27
CA SER A 171 -15.95 -2.64 1.48
C SER A 171 -16.96 -3.44 2.28
N GLU A 172 -18.11 -3.78 1.71
CA GLU A 172 -19.09 -4.67 2.36
C GLU A 172 -18.52 -6.04 2.76
N LYS A 173 -17.41 -6.46 2.11
CA LYS A 173 -16.73 -7.73 2.38
C LYS A 173 -15.99 -7.77 3.71
N LEU A 174 -15.66 -6.63 4.32
CA LEU A 174 -14.92 -6.54 5.57
C LEU A 174 -15.71 -5.79 6.66
N PRO A 175 -15.68 -6.25 7.92
CA PRO A 175 -16.38 -5.59 9.03
C PRO A 175 -15.67 -4.33 9.56
N PHE A 176 -14.53 -3.94 8.96
CA PHE A 176 -13.71 -2.79 9.32
C PHE A 176 -13.27 -2.02 8.06
N TYR A 177 -12.76 -0.80 8.24
CA TYR A 177 -12.10 -0.08 7.14
C TYR A 177 -10.72 -0.68 6.87
N LEU A 178 -10.45 -1.03 5.61
CA LEU A 178 -9.11 -1.40 5.17
C LEU A 178 -8.27 -0.13 5.02
N VAL A 179 -7.07 -0.15 5.57
CA VAL A 179 -6.17 1.00 5.63
C VAL A 179 -4.90 0.73 4.83
N THR A 180 -4.60 1.65 3.93
CA THR A 180 -3.32 1.76 3.24
C THR A 180 -2.61 3.01 3.75
N ALA A 181 -1.35 2.90 4.12
CA ALA A 181 -0.54 4.05 4.53
C ALA A 181 0.91 3.86 4.11
N TYR A 182 1.45 4.82 3.35
CA TYR A 182 2.79 4.73 2.78
C TYR A 182 3.38 6.11 2.48
N PRO A 183 4.71 6.24 2.38
CA PRO A 183 5.32 7.48 1.89
C PRO A 183 4.89 7.77 0.45
N GLY A 184 4.23 8.90 0.22
CA GLY A 184 3.58 9.19 -1.05
C GLY A 184 3.03 10.62 -1.11
N ASP A 185 2.95 11.18 -2.30
CA ASP A 185 2.21 12.41 -2.61
C ASP A 185 0.84 11.99 -3.14
N LEU A 186 -0.24 12.77 -2.94
CA LEU A 186 -1.64 12.45 -3.33
C LEU A 186 -1.88 12.24 -4.85
N THR A 187 -0.89 11.75 -5.58
CA THR A 187 -1.03 11.23 -6.93
C THR A 187 -1.71 9.87 -6.88
N LEU A 188 -3.02 9.86 -6.51
CA LEU A 188 -3.90 8.70 -6.40
C LEU A 188 -3.35 7.47 -7.14
N THR A 189 -2.59 6.66 -6.43
CA THR A 189 -2.11 5.39 -6.98
C THR A 189 -3.36 4.58 -7.28
N LYS A 190 -3.59 4.24 -8.54
CA LYS A 190 -4.79 3.49 -8.91
C LYS A 190 -4.70 2.09 -8.34
N ASP A 191 -5.85 1.53 -7.96
CA ASP A 191 -5.93 0.12 -7.56
C ASP A 191 -5.29 -0.79 -8.61
N PHE A 192 -4.76 -1.93 -8.18
CA PHE A 192 -4.26 -2.93 -9.13
C PHE A 192 -5.42 -3.48 -9.97
N PRO A 193 -5.20 -3.70 -11.28
CA PRO A 193 -6.25 -4.23 -12.16
C PRO A 193 -6.68 -5.62 -11.67
N ASN A 194 -7.97 -5.81 -11.42
CA ASN A 194 -8.49 -7.08 -10.94
C ASN A 194 -9.87 -7.41 -11.55
N ASN A 195 -10.29 -8.67 -11.42
CA ASN A 195 -11.51 -9.20 -12.03
C ASN A 195 -12.82 -8.68 -11.42
N THR A 196 -12.77 -7.96 -10.30
CA THR A 196 -13.97 -7.40 -9.64
C THR A 196 -14.29 -5.96 -10.05
N GLN A 197 -13.36 -5.30 -10.74
CA GLN A 197 -13.55 -3.96 -11.29
C GLN A 197 -14.47 -3.99 -12.52
N SER A 198 -15.18 -2.90 -12.77
CA SER A 198 -15.82 -2.71 -14.08
C SER A 198 -14.76 -2.63 -15.20
N LYS A 199 -15.21 -2.76 -16.45
CA LYS A 199 -14.31 -2.71 -17.61
C LYS A 199 -13.58 -1.37 -17.68
N GLU A 200 -14.27 -0.29 -17.33
CA GLU A 200 -13.77 1.08 -17.29
C GLU A 200 -12.72 1.24 -16.19
N GLU A 201 -13.03 0.85 -14.95
CA GLU A 201 -12.10 0.87 -13.81
C GLU A 201 -10.84 0.04 -14.08
N TYR A 202 -11.02 -1.18 -14.62
CA TYR A 202 -9.92 -2.06 -14.99
C TYR A 202 -9.03 -1.41 -16.07
N ALA A 203 -9.62 -0.80 -17.09
CA ALA A 203 -8.88 -0.15 -18.16
C ALA A 203 -8.07 1.06 -17.66
N VAL A 204 -8.64 1.88 -16.76
CA VAL A 204 -7.96 3.01 -16.13
C VAL A 204 -6.79 2.52 -15.27
N SER A 205 -7.04 1.53 -14.41
CA SER A 205 -6.03 0.91 -13.55
C SER A 205 -4.89 0.30 -14.37
N LYS A 206 -5.22 -0.46 -15.40
CA LYS A 206 -4.25 -1.12 -16.29
C LYS A 206 -3.42 -0.10 -17.07
N LYS A 207 -4.04 0.98 -17.55
CA LYS A 207 -3.32 2.07 -18.22
C LYS A 207 -2.32 2.73 -17.26
N TYR A 208 -2.74 3.04 -16.04
CA TYR A 208 -1.89 3.62 -15.02
C TYR A 208 -0.68 2.74 -14.70
N TRP A 209 -0.90 1.47 -14.36
CA TRP A 209 0.20 0.55 -14.01
C TRP A 209 1.10 0.17 -15.19
N ASN A 210 0.63 0.32 -16.43
CA ASN A 210 1.47 0.16 -17.62
C ASN A 210 2.34 1.38 -17.93
N SER A 211 2.00 2.57 -17.41
CA SER A 211 2.74 3.81 -17.63
C SER A 211 3.65 4.20 -16.46
N HIS A 212 3.68 3.43 -15.38
CA HIS A 212 4.52 3.69 -14.22
C HIS A 212 5.44 2.51 -13.91
N ALA A 213 6.58 2.79 -13.29
CA ALA A 213 7.51 1.79 -12.79
C ALA A 213 7.93 2.13 -11.36
N PHE A 214 8.12 1.09 -10.54
CA PHE A 214 8.74 1.24 -9.23
C PHE A 214 10.25 1.41 -9.34
N ILE A 215 10.84 2.29 -8.54
CA ILE A 215 12.29 2.48 -8.45
C ILE A 215 12.85 1.48 -7.43
N GLU A 216 13.81 0.66 -7.87
CA GLU A 216 14.56 -0.31 -7.05
C GLU A 216 15.96 0.18 -6.68
#